data_AF-A0AAP0ZB14-F1
#
_entry.id   AF-A0AAP0ZB14-F1
#
_cell.length_a   1.000
_cell.length_b   1.000
_cell.length_c   1.000
_cell.angle_alpha   90.00
_cell.angle_beta   90.00
_cell.angle_gamma   90.00
#
_symmetry.space_group_name_H-M   'P 1'
#
loop_
_entity.id
_entity.type
_entity.pdbx_description
1 polymer ?
#
loop_
_entity_poly.entity_id
_entity_poly.type
_entity_poly.pdbx_seq_one_letter_code
_entity_poly.pdbx_strand_id
1 'polypeptide(L)'
;MHMLAMAGIPKEQAKKIAEGSKLTHCQAGDFVRENRIDVGEITESQQLRIFDSLYQRYSKDAECFYNRHKKSDSVSWGNLDSTLKDVVVDMLYQGRLRPDMISVIGKNQKNDVINLIKNSVSLSHDEAARDRIGYIKSRMK
;
A
#
# COMPACT_ATOMS: atom_id res chain seq x y z
N MET A 1 -15.49 -10.54 -6.50
CA MET A 1 -15.41 -11.92 -7.02
C MET A 1 -14.31 -12.15 -8.05
N HIS A 2 -14.14 -11.33 -9.09
CA HIS A 2 -13.15 -11.59 -10.16
C HIS A 2 -11.71 -11.81 -9.65
N MET A 3 -11.22 -10.94 -8.74
CA MET A 3 -9.89 -11.07 -8.13
C MET A 3 -9.70 -12.36 -7.33
N LEU A 4 -10.70 -12.77 -6.54
CA LEU A 4 -10.64 -14.00 -5.73
C LEU A 4 -10.56 -15.25 -6.63
N ALA A 5 -11.34 -15.25 -7.72
CA ALA A 5 -11.31 -16.32 -8.70
C ALA A 5 -9.95 -16.40 -9.43
N MET A 6 -9.39 -15.27 -9.84
CA MET A 6 -8.04 -15.20 -10.44
C MET A 6 -6.94 -15.65 -9.48
N ALA A 7 -7.12 -15.41 -8.18
CA ALA A 7 -6.21 -15.91 -7.15
C ALA A 7 -6.32 -17.42 -6.92
N GLY A 8 -7.25 -18.12 -7.58
CA GLY A 8 -7.45 -19.56 -7.42
C GLY A 8 -8.18 -19.93 -6.13
N ILE A 9 -9.00 -19.03 -5.58
CA ILE A 9 -9.88 -19.34 -4.45
C ILE A 9 -11.09 -20.12 -5.00
N PRO A 10 -11.45 -21.28 -4.41
CA PRO A 10 -12.63 -22.04 -4.79
C PRO A 10 -13.88 -21.18 -4.84
N LYS A 11 -14.73 -21.40 -5.83
CA LYS A 11 -15.92 -20.57 -6.10
C LYS A 11 -16.80 -20.37 -4.87
N GLU A 12 -17.08 -21.43 -4.13
CA GLU A 12 -17.94 -21.35 -2.94
C GLU A 12 -17.27 -20.57 -1.81
N GLN A 13 -15.97 -20.75 -1.57
CA GLN A 13 -15.21 -19.94 -0.62
C GLN A 13 -15.20 -18.46 -1.02
N ALA A 14 -14.98 -18.17 -2.32
CA ALA A 14 -14.98 -16.82 -2.85
C ALA A 14 -16.34 -16.12 -2.74
N LYS A 15 -17.45 -16.87 -2.84
CA LYS A 15 -18.80 -16.34 -2.60
C LYS A 15 -18.98 -15.93 -1.14
N LYS A 16 -18.63 -16.82 -0.20
CA LYS A 16 -18.71 -16.51 1.24
C LYS A 16 -17.88 -15.27 1.60
N ILE A 17 -16.64 -15.19 1.11
CA ILE A 17 -15.80 -13.98 1.28
C ILE A 17 -16.48 -12.73 0.71
N ALA A 18 -17.15 -12.85 -0.44
CA ALA A 18 -17.80 -11.72 -1.10
C ALA A 18 -19.03 -11.20 -0.36
N GLU A 19 -19.64 -11.97 0.54
CA GLU A 19 -20.77 -11.52 1.38
C GLU A 19 -20.35 -10.46 2.39
N GLY A 20 -19.08 -10.47 2.83
CA GLY A 20 -18.50 -9.41 3.66
C GLY A 20 -18.22 -8.10 2.92
N SER A 21 -18.43 -8.06 1.60
CA SER A 21 -18.14 -6.88 0.78
C SER A 21 -18.96 -5.67 1.22
N LYS A 22 -18.30 -4.51 1.31
CA LYS A 22 -18.86 -3.22 1.78
C LYS A 22 -19.22 -3.16 3.26
N LEU A 23 -19.09 -4.25 4.03
CA LEU A 23 -19.20 -4.18 5.48
C LEU A 23 -18.01 -3.40 6.05
N THR A 24 -18.26 -2.59 7.07
CA THR A 24 -17.23 -1.79 7.74
C THR A 24 -17.47 -1.77 9.25
N HIS A 25 -16.48 -1.34 10.03
CA HIS A 25 -16.58 -1.17 11.48
C HIS A 25 -17.12 -2.43 12.18
N CYS A 26 -18.11 -2.30 13.07
CA CYS A 26 -18.68 -3.41 13.83
C CYS A 26 -19.25 -4.50 12.91
N GLN A 27 -19.91 -4.14 11.81
CA GLN A 27 -20.50 -5.12 10.89
C GLN A 27 -19.44 -6.02 10.25
N ALA A 28 -18.28 -5.45 9.90
CA ALA A 28 -17.16 -6.24 9.39
C ALA A 28 -16.57 -7.15 10.48
N GLY A 29 -16.44 -6.64 11.71
CA GLY A 29 -15.95 -7.40 12.86
C GLY A 29 -16.85 -8.60 13.19
N ASP A 30 -18.17 -8.38 13.21
CA ASP A 30 -19.15 -9.42 13.50
C ASP A 30 -19.20 -10.46 12.38
N PHE A 31 -19.20 -10.02 11.12
CA PHE A 31 -19.08 -10.91 9.96
C PHE A 31 -17.87 -11.84 10.06
N VAL A 32 -16.68 -11.31 10.37
CA VAL A 32 -15.47 -12.13 10.52
C VAL A 32 -15.61 -13.11 11.68
N ARG A 33 -16.13 -12.65 12.82
CA ARG A 33 -16.29 -13.49 14.02
C ARG A 33 -17.21 -14.69 13.76
N GLU A 34 -18.31 -14.45 13.05
CA GLU A 34 -19.33 -15.44 12.76
C GLU A 34 -18.94 -16.38 11.62
N ASN A 35 -18.21 -15.89 10.61
CA ASN A 35 -18.00 -16.63 9.36
C ASN A 35 -16.56 -17.16 9.17
N ARG A 36 -15.56 -16.74 9.95
CA ARG A 36 -14.14 -17.13 9.71
C ARG A 36 -13.91 -18.64 9.65
N ILE A 37 -14.62 -19.42 10.47
CA ILE A 37 -14.47 -20.89 10.52
C ILE A 37 -15.03 -21.52 9.24
N ASP A 38 -16.20 -21.06 8.80
CA ASP A 38 -16.90 -21.59 7.63
C ASP A 38 -16.29 -21.10 6.28
N VAL A 39 -15.72 -19.89 6.29
CA VAL A 39 -14.92 -19.36 5.17
C VAL A 39 -13.59 -20.11 5.06
N GLY A 40 -12.97 -20.46 6.19
CA GLY A 40 -11.64 -21.06 6.23
C GLY A 40 -10.53 -20.09 5.82
N GLU A 41 -9.31 -20.60 5.76
CA GLU A 41 -8.13 -19.80 5.40
C GLU A 41 -7.85 -19.85 3.90
N ILE A 42 -7.36 -18.74 3.36
CA ILE A 42 -6.76 -18.70 2.03
C ILE A 42 -5.26 -18.97 2.18
N THR A 43 -4.73 -19.82 1.29
CA THR A 43 -3.31 -20.19 1.28
C THR A 43 -2.42 -18.98 1.03
N GLU A 44 -1.16 -19.04 1.48
CA GLU A 44 -0.16 -18.00 1.20
C GLU A 44 -0.04 -17.69 -0.30
N SER A 45 -0.09 -18.71 -1.15
CA SER A 45 -0.06 -18.52 -2.61
C SER A 45 -1.27 -17.73 -3.15
N GLN A 46 -2.46 -17.92 -2.57
CA GLN A 46 -3.66 -17.17 -2.91
C GLN A 46 -3.57 -15.73 -2.39
N GLN A 47 -3.05 -15.54 -1.16
CA GLN A 47 -2.80 -14.22 -0.58
C GLN A 47 -1.84 -13.40 -1.46
N LEU A 48 -0.72 -13.99 -1.88
CA LEU A 48 0.25 -13.37 -2.78
C LEU A 48 -0.38 -12.97 -4.12
N ARG A 49 -1.16 -13.86 -4.75
CA ARG A 49 -1.85 -13.52 -6.02
C ARG A 49 -2.86 -12.39 -5.87
N ILE A 50 -3.56 -12.32 -4.74
CA ILE A 50 -4.45 -11.17 -4.43
C ILE A 50 -3.60 -9.90 -4.26
N PHE A 51 -2.52 -9.99 -3.49
CA PHE A 51 -1.63 -8.88 -3.23
C PHE A 51 -1.03 -8.33 -4.52
N ASP A 52 -0.46 -9.18 -5.38
CA ASP A 52 0.13 -8.76 -6.65
C ASP A 52 -0.89 -8.04 -7.54
N SER A 53 -2.12 -8.57 -7.63
CA SER A 53 -3.19 -7.94 -8.40
C SER A 53 -3.55 -6.56 -7.86
N LEU A 54 -3.58 -6.38 -6.54
CA LEU A 54 -3.82 -5.09 -5.90
C LEU A 54 -2.64 -4.14 -6.08
N TYR A 55 -1.42 -4.64 -5.88
CA TYR A 55 -0.19 -3.86 -5.89
C TYR A 55 0.03 -3.19 -7.24
N GLN A 56 -0.25 -3.87 -8.35
CA GLN A 56 -0.19 -3.28 -9.70
C GLN A 56 -1.10 -2.05 -9.83
N ARG A 57 -2.30 -2.10 -9.24
CA ARG A 57 -3.21 -0.95 -9.21
C ARG A 57 -2.64 0.18 -8.37
N TYR A 58 -2.19 -0.11 -7.15
CA TYR A 58 -1.60 0.89 -6.25
C TYR A 58 -0.33 1.53 -6.84
N SER A 59 0.49 0.78 -7.57
CA SER A 59 1.65 1.33 -8.27
C SER A 59 1.25 2.37 -9.32
N LYS A 60 0.20 2.09 -10.10
CA LYS A 60 -0.31 3.04 -11.09
C LYS A 60 -0.98 4.25 -10.43
N ASP A 61 -1.75 4.02 -9.37
CA ASP A 61 -2.40 5.10 -8.63
C ASP A 61 -1.37 6.01 -7.96
N ALA A 62 -0.26 5.45 -7.47
CA ALA A 62 0.87 6.20 -6.91
C ALA A 62 1.55 7.07 -7.96
N GLU A 63 1.79 6.54 -9.17
CA GLU A 63 2.32 7.32 -10.29
C GLU A 63 1.36 8.48 -10.65
N CYS A 64 0.07 8.19 -10.77
CA CYS A 64 -0.94 9.23 -11.06
C CYS A 64 -0.98 10.29 -9.96
N PHE A 65 -0.95 9.88 -8.69
CA PHE A 65 -0.95 10.79 -7.55
C PHE A 65 0.31 11.66 -7.52
N TYR A 66 1.49 11.06 -7.75
CA TYR A 66 2.75 11.78 -7.84
C TYR A 66 2.70 12.80 -8.97
N ASN A 67 2.35 12.39 -10.18
CA ASN A 67 2.31 13.27 -11.35
C ASN A 67 1.32 14.43 -11.20
N ARG A 68 0.22 14.23 -10.48
CA ARG A 68 -0.77 15.28 -10.18
C ARG A 68 -0.25 16.35 -9.23
N HIS A 69 0.61 16.00 -8.27
CA HIS A 69 1.03 16.89 -7.18
C HIS A 69 2.50 17.30 -7.24
N LYS A 70 3.29 16.74 -8.15
CA LYS A 70 4.69 17.09 -8.35
C LYS A 70 4.84 18.56 -8.70
N LYS A 71 5.92 19.17 -8.21
CA LYS A 71 6.28 20.55 -8.51
C LYS A 71 7.13 20.61 -9.77
N SER A 72 7.37 21.80 -10.30
CA SER A 72 8.16 22.02 -11.52
C SER A 72 9.63 21.60 -11.35
N ASP A 73 10.16 21.69 -10.13
CA ASP A 73 11.50 21.27 -9.72
C ASP A 73 11.58 19.78 -9.33
N SER A 74 10.46 19.06 -9.33
CA SER A 74 10.45 17.62 -9.02
C SER A 74 10.90 16.79 -10.23
N VAL A 75 11.66 15.73 -9.99
CA VAL A 75 12.00 14.76 -11.03
C VAL A 75 10.74 14.09 -11.59
N SER A 76 10.81 13.62 -12.84
CA SER A 76 9.73 12.81 -13.41
C SER A 76 9.58 11.51 -12.63
N TRP A 77 8.38 10.91 -12.64
CA TRP A 77 8.18 9.59 -12.02
C TRP A 77 9.20 8.57 -12.54
N GLY A 78 9.44 8.52 -13.86
CA GLY A 78 10.45 7.64 -14.46
C GLY A 78 11.84 7.78 -13.81
N ASN A 79 12.27 9.00 -13.50
CA ASN A 79 13.59 9.31 -12.94
C ASN A 79 13.66 9.31 -11.40
N LEU A 80 12.52 9.13 -10.72
CA LEU A 80 12.51 8.99 -9.27
C LEU A 80 13.20 7.67 -8.88
N ASP A 81 14.04 7.71 -7.84
CA ASP A 81 14.73 6.55 -7.29
C ASP A 81 13.71 5.45 -6.96
N SER A 82 14.00 4.20 -7.35
CA SER A 82 13.07 3.08 -7.17
C SER A 82 12.68 2.87 -5.70
N THR A 83 13.62 3.09 -4.78
CA THR A 83 13.37 3.01 -3.34
C THR A 83 12.32 4.03 -2.91
N LEU A 84 12.37 5.24 -3.48
CA LEU A 84 11.40 6.29 -3.17
C LEU A 84 10.05 6.02 -3.84
N LYS A 85 10.02 5.40 -5.03
CA LYS A 85 8.77 4.92 -5.65
C LYS A 85 8.07 3.92 -4.72
N ASP A 86 8.79 2.93 -4.20
CA ASP A 86 8.22 1.93 -3.29
C ASP A 86 7.66 2.59 -2.03
N VAL A 87 8.35 3.58 -1.47
CA VAL A 87 7.88 4.35 -0.32
C VAL A 87 6.60 5.14 -0.65
N VAL A 88 6.51 5.74 -1.83
CA VAL A 88 5.27 6.42 -2.28
C VAL A 88 4.12 5.42 -2.38
N VAL A 89 4.36 4.25 -2.97
CA VAL A 89 3.35 3.19 -3.11
C VAL A 89 2.89 2.69 -1.73
N ASP A 90 3.81 2.42 -0.80
CA ASP A 90 3.47 1.99 0.57
C ASP A 90 2.66 3.06 1.31
N MET A 91 3.10 4.32 1.26
CA MET A 91 2.37 5.41 1.91
C MET A 91 0.97 5.59 1.32
N LEU A 92 0.80 5.39 0.00
CA LEU A 92 -0.52 5.43 -0.64
C LEU A 92 -1.38 4.23 -0.18
N TYR A 93 -0.80 3.03 -0.18
CA TYR A 93 -1.47 1.81 0.25
C TYR A 93 -1.96 1.90 1.70
N GLN A 94 -1.13 2.48 2.58
CA GLN A 94 -1.46 2.72 3.97
C GLN A 94 -2.49 3.85 4.17
N GLY A 95 -2.75 4.68 3.15
CA GLY A 95 -3.58 5.89 3.29
C GLY A 95 -2.89 7.02 4.05
N ARG A 96 -1.56 7.06 4.05
CA ARG A 96 -0.74 8.10 4.70
C ARG A 96 -0.14 9.13 3.75
N LEU A 97 -0.10 8.83 2.44
CA LEU A 97 0.45 9.75 1.45
C LEU A 97 -0.41 11.01 1.33
N ARG A 98 0.23 12.18 1.44
CA ARG A 98 -0.44 13.48 1.28
C ARG A 98 0.19 14.31 0.15
N PRO A 99 -0.56 15.23 -0.48
CA PRO A 99 -0.05 16.07 -1.57
C PRO A 99 1.24 16.83 -1.25
N ASP A 100 1.35 17.37 -0.03
CA ASP A 100 2.51 18.15 0.43
C ASP A 100 3.81 17.32 0.43
N MET A 101 3.72 16.02 0.73
CA MET A 101 4.87 15.11 0.77
C MET A 101 5.54 14.95 -0.60
N ILE A 102 4.78 15.04 -1.68
CA ILE A 102 5.30 14.87 -3.05
C ILE A 102 6.34 15.94 -3.38
N SER A 103 6.21 17.14 -2.82
CA SER A 103 7.21 18.20 -3.00
C SER A 103 8.58 17.88 -2.38
N VAL A 104 8.61 17.06 -1.32
CA VAL A 104 9.84 16.60 -0.67
C VAL A 104 10.40 15.39 -1.40
N ILE A 105 9.54 14.39 -1.65
CA ILE A 105 9.92 13.16 -2.34
C ILE A 105 10.42 13.46 -3.77
N GLY A 106 9.78 14.40 -4.45
CA GLY A 106 10.12 14.77 -5.83
C GLY A 106 11.48 15.42 -6.01
N LYS A 107 12.13 15.88 -4.93
CA LYS A 107 13.54 16.32 -4.97
C LYS A 107 14.52 15.16 -5.15
N ASN A 108 14.03 13.93 -5.02
CA ASN A 108 14.79 12.70 -5.16
C ASN A 108 15.95 12.58 -4.16
N GLN A 109 15.81 13.20 -2.97
CA GLN A 109 16.81 13.20 -1.92
C GLN A 109 16.38 12.26 -0.78
N LYS A 110 17.05 11.11 -0.64
CA LYS A 110 16.71 10.09 0.39
C LYS A 110 16.73 10.64 1.81
N ASN A 111 17.68 11.51 2.14
CA ASN A 111 17.77 12.15 3.46
C ASN A 111 16.56 13.03 3.78
N ASP A 112 16.05 13.77 2.79
CA ASP A 112 14.87 14.61 2.96
C ASP A 112 13.63 13.76 3.24
N VAL A 113 13.50 12.63 2.57
CA VAL A 113 12.39 11.67 2.81
C VAL A 113 12.51 11.01 4.18
N ILE A 114 13.72 10.63 4.62
CA ILE A 114 13.95 10.12 5.98
C ILE A 114 13.52 11.17 7.02
N ASN A 115 13.89 12.44 6.82
CA ASN A 115 13.51 13.52 7.72
C ASN A 115 11.99 13.76 7.72
N LEU A 116 11.35 13.70 6.55
CA LEU A 116 9.88 13.75 6.43
C LEU A 116 9.20 12.66 7.26
N ILE A 117 9.68 11.41 7.18
CA ILE A 117 9.11 10.28 7.92
C ILE A 117 9.26 10.49 9.43
N LYS A 118 10.46 10.86 9.90
CA LYS A 118 10.73 11.10 11.33
C LYS A 118 9.89 12.22 11.93
N ASN A 119 9.71 13.30 11.16
CA ASN A 119 9.04 14.51 11.65
C ASN A 119 7.51 14.46 11.51
N SER A 120 6.96 13.50 10.79
CA SER A 120 5.52 13.29 10.72
C SER A 120 5.06 12.36 11.84
N VAL A 121 4.23 12.87 12.75
CA VAL A 121 3.68 12.10 13.88
C VAL A 121 3.09 10.76 13.43
N SER A 122 2.26 10.76 12.38
CA SER A 122 1.64 9.54 11.87
C SER A 122 2.66 8.57 11.25
N LEU A 123 3.59 9.06 10.43
CA LEU A 123 4.55 8.19 9.74
C LEU A 123 5.57 7.60 10.72
N SER A 124 6.02 8.40 11.68
CA SER A 124 6.94 8.00 12.74
C SER A 124 6.32 6.95 13.65
N HIS A 125 5.04 7.11 14.02
CA HIS A 125 4.30 6.10 14.77
C HIS A 125 4.22 4.76 14.03
N ASP A 126 3.91 4.80 12.73
CA ASP A 126 3.78 3.59 11.90
C ASP A 126 5.14 2.92 11.60
N GLU A 127 6.26 3.62 11.82
CA GLU A 127 7.58 3.24 11.35
C GLU A 127 8.10 1.94 11.97
N ALA A 128 7.71 1.65 13.21
CA ALA A 128 8.10 0.40 13.89
C ALA A 128 7.62 -0.86 13.15
N ALA A 129 6.48 -0.78 12.44
CA ALA A 129 5.93 -1.88 11.66
C ALA A 129 6.27 -1.80 10.16
N ARG A 130 6.61 -0.60 9.66
CA ARG A 130 6.82 -0.34 8.23
C ARG A 130 8.29 -0.37 7.80
N ASP A 131 9.21 0.04 8.68
CA ASP A 131 10.66 0.13 8.44
C ASP A 131 11.06 0.75 7.08
N ARG A 132 10.38 1.82 6.69
CA ARG A 132 10.70 2.59 5.48
C ARG A 132 12.07 3.25 5.58
N ILE A 133 12.46 3.73 6.76
CA ILE A 133 13.76 4.35 7.00
C ILE A 133 14.87 3.30 6.87
N GLY A 134 14.71 2.11 7.43
CA GLY A 134 15.66 1.00 7.24
C GLY A 134 15.76 0.60 5.77
N TYR A 135 14.61 0.48 5.09
CA TYR A 135 14.52 0.22 3.66
C TYR A 135 15.24 1.27 2.80
N ILE A 136 15.09 2.56 3.12
CA ILE A 136 15.80 3.64 2.42
C ILE A 136 17.30 3.56 2.69
N LYS A 137 17.71 3.43 3.96
CA LYS A 137 19.13 3.40 4.37
C LYS A 137 19.89 2.24 3.74
N SER A 138 19.30 1.05 3.69
CA SER A 138 19.91 -0.12 3.04
C SER A 138 20.18 0.06 1.55
N ARG A 139 19.59 1.09 0.91
CA ARG A 139 19.77 1.43 -0.50
C ARG A 139 20.36 2.82 -0.71
N MET A 140 20.96 3.41 0.32
CA MET A 140 21.81 4.60 0.15
C MET A 140 23.14 4.13 -0.44
N LYS A 141 23.40 4.53 -1.68
CA LYS A 141 24.75 4.49 -2.26
C LYS A 141 25.40 5.83 -2.06
#